data_AF-A0A934MB18-F1
#
_entry.id   AF-A0A934MB18-F1
#
_cell.length_a   1.000
_cell.length_b   1.000
_cell.length_c   1.000
_cell.angle_alpha   90.00
_cell.angle_beta   90.00
_cell.angle_gamma   90.00
#
_symmetry.space_group_name_H-M   'P 1'
#
loop_
_entity.id
_entity.type
_entity.pdbx_description
1 polymer ?
#
loop_
_entity_poly.entity_id
_entity_poly.type
_entity_poly.pdbx_seq_one_letter_code
_entity_poly.pdbx_strand_id
1 'polypeptide(L)'
;MHRTLLVLFAVLGPVGCNAIGGTGDGIEEINGMTIVNDVDGGRLIIDAQGCQGVAVPGSNVVEPVVDADGQPVCVPLAPNG
;
A
#
# COMPACT_ATOMS: atom_id res chain seq x y z
N MET A 1 16.79 -48.24 16.68
CA MET A 1 15.38 -47.80 16.67
C MET A 1 15.35 -46.37 16.13
N HIS A 2 14.55 -46.15 15.08
CA HIS A 2 14.01 -44.90 14.47
C HIS A 2 14.62 -43.54 14.91
N ARG A 3 15.39 -42.85 14.05
CA ARG A 3 14.95 -41.76 13.13
C ARG A 3 13.94 -40.80 13.78
N THR A 4 14.29 -39.52 13.90
CA THR A 4 13.63 -38.41 13.17
C THR A 4 14.31 -37.08 13.53
N LEU A 5 14.78 -36.41 12.48
CA LEU A 5 15.39 -35.09 12.45
C LEU A 5 14.25 -34.09 12.26
N LEU A 6 14.00 -33.21 13.24
CA LEU A 6 13.02 -32.14 13.12
C LEU A 6 13.75 -30.85 12.73
N VAL A 7 13.79 -30.58 11.43
CA VAL A 7 14.04 -29.24 10.89
C VAL A 7 12.82 -28.40 11.26
N LEU A 8 12.97 -27.52 12.24
CA LEU A 8 11.92 -26.54 12.54
C LEU A 8 11.90 -25.52 11.39
N PHE A 9 10.87 -25.62 10.56
CA PHE A 9 10.56 -24.66 9.51
C PHE A 9 10.38 -23.27 10.15
N ALA A 10 11.24 -22.33 9.78
CA ALA A 10 11.03 -20.91 10.05
C ALA A 10 9.82 -20.44 9.24
N VAL A 11 8.65 -20.37 9.89
CA VAL A 11 7.46 -19.74 9.35
C VAL A 11 7.66 -18.22 9.45
N LEU A 12 8.43 -17.68 8.51
CA LEU A 12 8.35 -16.25 8.17
C LEU A 12 7.11 -16.07 7.30
N GLY A 13 5.95 -16.09 7.97
CA GLY A 13 4.70 -15.71 7.33
C GLY A 13 4.78 -14.25 6.90
N PRO A 14 4.38 -13.90 5.67
CA PRO A 14 4.23 -12.50 5.31
C PRO A 14 3.22 -11.90 6.28
N VAL A 15 3.62 -10.80 6.92
CA VAL A 15 2.70 -9.86 7.57
C VAL A 15 1.86 -9.27 6.44
N GLY A 16 0.86 -10.03 6.00
CA GLY A 16 -0.21 -9.53 5.18
C GLY A 16 -0.94 -8.51 6.05
N CYS A 17 -0.84 -7.23 5.68
CA CYS A 17 -1.75 -6.22 6.19
C CYS A 17 -3.17 -6.75 5.97
N ASN A 18 -3.80 -7.15 7.08
CA ASN A 18 -5.19 -7.55 7.09
C ASN A 18 -5.99 -6.37 6.55
N ALA A 19 -6.82 -6.62 5.55
CA ALA A 19 -7.78 -5.68 5.02
C ALA A 19 -8.57 -5.05 6.19
N ILE A 20 -8.30 -3.77 6.48
CA ILE A 20 -9.12 -2.99 7.40
C ILE A 20 -10.34 -2.54 6.60
N GLY A 21 -11.36 -3.39 6.58
CA GLY A 21 -12.71 -3.03 6.15
C GLY A 21 -13.34 -2.14 7.22
N GLY A 22 -13.21 -0.83 7.05
CA GLY A 22 -13.92 0.19 7.81
C GLY A 22 -14.94 0.90 6.93
N THR A 23 -16.20 0.81 7.30
CA THR A 23 -17.32 1.47 6.61
C THR A 23 -17.20 2.99 6.74
N GLY A 24 -16.64 3.66 5.72
CA GLY A 24 -16.73 5.12 5.53
C GLY A 24 -15.72 5.96 6.32
N ASP A 25 -15.22 7.00 5.64
CA ASP A 25 -14.48 8.16 6.18
C ASP A 25 -12.95 8.07 6.29
N GLY A 26 -12.28 7.33 5.39
CA GLY A 26 -10.83 7.46 5.30
C GLY A 26 -10.16 6.77 4.13
N ILE A 27 -10.76 5.74 3.54
CA ILE A 27 -10.21 5.05 2.36
C ILE A 27 -11.33 4.78 1.35
N GLU A 28 -11.10 5.15 0.10
CA GLU A 28 -11.99 4.97 -1.04
C GLU A 28 -11.26 4.26 -2.17
N GLU A 29 -11.96 3.45 -2.95
CA GLU A 29 -11.42 2.87 -4.18
C GLU A 29 -12.24 3.35 -5.37
N ILE A 30 -11.58 3.98 -6.35
CA ILE A 30 -12.20 4.55 -7.53
C ILE A 30 -11.38 4.17 -8.76
N ASN A 31 -11.97 3.41 -9.68
CA ASN A 31 -11.34 3.00 -10.94
C ASN A 31 -9.98 2.31 -10.74
N GLY A 32 -9.83 1.49 -9.69
CA GLY A 32 -8.57 0.82 -9.35
C GLY A 32 -7.51 1.73 -8.72
N MET A 33 -7.87 2.97 -8.37
CA MET A 33 -7.06 3.84 -7.53
C MET A 33 -7.54 3.74 -6.10
N THR A 34 -6.62 3.65 -5.15
CA THR A 34 -6.91 3.78 -3.72
C THR A 34 -6.69 5.22 -3.29
N ILE A 35 -7.69 5.84 -2.70
CA ILE A 35 -7.66 7.21 -2.19
C ILE A 35 -7.81 7.13 -0.68
N VAL A 36 -6.83 7.62 0.06
CA VAL A 36 -6.89 7.78 1.50
C VAL A 36 -7.19 9.25 1.80
N ASN A 37 -8.36 9.51 2.36
CA ASN A 37 -8.81 10.84 2.75
C ASN A 37 -8.38 11.12 4.19
N ASP A 38 -7.65 12.22 4.38
CA ASP A 38 -7.28 12.73 5.69
C ASP A 38 -8.41 13.58 6.28
N VAL A 39 -8.57 13.57 7.60
CA VAL A 39 -9.59 14.34 8.31
C VAL A 39 -9.45 15.85 8.12
N ASP A 40 -8.23 16.33 7.85
CA ASP A 40 -7.92 17.74 7.55
C ASP A 40 -8.18 18.08 6.07
N GLY A 41 -8.67 17.13 5.27
CA GLY A 41 -9.05 17.30 3.86
C GLY A 41 -7.93 17.04 2.85
N GLY A 42 -6.76 16.61 3.31
CA GLY A 42 -5.67 16.13 2.46
C GLY A 42 -5.99 14.75 1.88
N ARG A 43 -5.27 14.35 0.83
CA ARG A 43 -5.46 13.03 0.21
C ARG A 43 -4.14 12.38 -0.13
N LEU A 44 -4.00 11.09 0.17
CA LEU A 44 -3.00 10.21 -0.42
C LEU A 44 -3.69 9.38 -1.50
N ILE A 45 -3.07 9.27 -2.67
CA ILE A 45 -3.64 8.59 -3.84
C ILE A 45 -2.62 7.56 -4.30
N ILE A 46 -3.08 6.33 -4.48
CA ILE A 46 -2.31 5.22 -5.04
C ILE A 46 -2.98 4.89 -6.37
N ASP A 47 -2.27 5.06 -7.47
CA ASP A 47 -2.81 4.78 -8.80
C ASP A 47 -2.87 3.27 -9.11
N ALA A 48 -3.48 2.92 -10.25
CA ALA A 48 -3.62 1.53 -10.67
C ALA A 48 -2.27 0.84 -10.98
N GLN A 49 -1.19 1.60 -11.12
CA GLN A 49 0.17 1.10 -11.30
C GLN A 49 0.92 0.98 -9.96
N GLY A 50 0.28 1.35 -8.85
CA GLY A 50 0.85 1.31 -7.50
C GLY A 50 1.72 2.52 -7.16
N CYS A 51 1.67 3.60 -7.93
CA CYS A 51 2.43 4.83 -7.66
C CYS A 51 1.68 5.77 -6.71
N GLN A 52 2.42 6.37 -5.77
CA GLN A 52 1.87 7.22 -4.71
C GLN A 52 1.97 8.71 -5.04
N GLY A 53 0.91 9.45 -4.74
CA GLY A 53 0.88 10.91 -4.80
C GLY A 53 0.02 11.52 -3.68
N VAL A 54 0.27 12.78 -3.36
CA VAL A 54 -0.47 13.53 -2.32
C VAL A 54 -1.12 14.77 -2.89
N ALA A 55 -2.31 15.09 -2.41
CA ALA A 55 -2.97 16.35 -2.66
C ALA A 55 -3.25 17.04 -1.33
N VAL A 56 -2.81 18.30 -1.20
CA VAL A 56 -3.11 19.13 -0.03
C VAL A 56 -4.60 19.50 0.02
N PRO A 57 -5.13 19.86 1.20
CA PRO A 57 -6.53 20.26 1.35
C PRO A 57 -6.95 21.34 0.36
N GLY A 58 -8.07 21.13 -0.33
CA GLY A 58 -8.63 22.06 -1.32
C GLY A 58 -7.91 22.09 -2.67
N SER A 59 -6.84 21.31 -2.85
CA SER A 59 -6.13 21.19 -4.13
C SER A 59 -6.61 19.99 -4.94
N ASN A 60 -6.68 20.18 -6.26
CA ASN A 60 -6.85 19.11 -7.24
C ASN A 60 -5.52 18.69 -7.89
N VAL A 61 -4.41 19.35 -7.53
CA VAL A 61 -3.07 18.99 -7.98
C VAL A 61 -2.56 17.88 -7.07
N VAL A 62 -2.08 16.80 -7.69
CA VAL A 62 -1.44 15.66 -7.02
C VAL A 62 0.05 15.75 -7.27
N GLU A 63 0.83 15.82 -6.20
CA GLU A 63 2.29 15.80 -6.23
C GLU A 63 2.80 14.38 -5.95
N PRO A 64 3.83 13.89 -6.67
CA PRO A 64 4.35 12.55 -6.42
C PRO A 64 5.02 12.48 -5.05
N VAL A 65 4.77 11.39 -4.32
CA VAL A 65 5.60 11.05 -3.17
C VAL A 65 6.94 10.54 -3.69
N VAL A 66 8.04 11.11 -3.20
CA VAL A 66 9.39 10.73 -3.60
C VAL A 66 10.15 10.07 -2.45
N ASP A 67 11.03 9.13 -2.77
CA ASP A 67 11.96 8.52 -1.83
C ASP A 67 13.18 9.41 -1.53
N ALA A 68 14.14 8.88 -0.77
CA ALA A 68 15.35 9.61 -0.39
C ALA A 68 16.27 9.95 -1.58
N ASP A 69 16.14 9.25 -2.70
CA ASP A 69 16.88 9.47 -3.94
C ASP A 69 16.11 10.38 -4.92
N GLY A 70 14.94 10.88 -4.50
CA GLY A 70 14.06 11.71 -5.31
C GLY A 70 13.27 10.96 -6.36
N GLN A 71 13.20 9.62 -6.29
CA GLN A 71 12.41 8.80 -7.21
C GLN A 71 10.97 8.64 -6.73
N PRO A 72 9.98 8.58 -7.62
CA PRO A 72 8.59 8.33 -7.23
C PRO A 72 8.43 7.01 -6.49
N VAL A 73 7.68 7.04 -5.39
CA VAL A 73 7.36 5.83 -4.62
C VAL A 73 6.27 5.06 -5.36
N CYS A 74 6.65 3.95 -5.99
CA CYS A 74 5.74 3.02 -6.64
C CYS A 74 5.95 1.60 -6.13
N VAL A 75 4.85 0.87 -5.90
CA VAL A 75 4.94 -0.57 -5.63
C VAL A 75 5.30 -1.27 -6.95
N PRO A 76 6.36 -2.10 -6.99
CA PRO A 76 6.62 -2.92 -8.17
C PRO A 76 5.41 -3.83 -8.39
N LEU A 77 4.74 -3.70 -9.54
CA LEU A 77 3.73 -4.70 -9.94
C LEU A 77 4.44 -6.05 -9.96
N ALA A 78 4.05 -6.95 -9.05
CA ALA A 78 4.65 -8.27 -9.01
C ALA A 78 4.46 -8.92 -10.40
N PRO A 79 5.52 -9.50 -11.00
CA PRO A 79 5.31 -10.34 -12.17
C PRO A 79 4.35 -11.45 -11.72
N ASN A 80 3.19 -11.53 -12.36
CA ASN A 80 2.21 -12.59 -12.10
C ASN A 80 2.95 -13.93 -12.09
N GLY A 81 3.06 -14.53 -10.89
CA GLY A 81 3.61 -15.87 -10.70
C GLY A 81 2.62 -16.92 -11.18
#